data_AF-A0A3D5JV32-F1
#
_entry.id   AF-A0A3D5JV32-F1
#
_cell.length_a   1.000
_cell.length_b   1.000
_cell.length_c   1.000
_cell.angle_alpha   90.00
_cell.angle_beta   90.00
_cell.angle_gamma   90.00
#
_symmetry.space_group_name_H-M   'P 1'
#
loop_
_entity.id
_entity.type
_entity.pdbx_description
1 polymer ?
#
loop_
_entity_poly.entity_id
_entity_poly.type
_entity_poly.pdbx_seq_one_letter_code
_entity_poly.pdbx_strand_id
1 'polypeptide(L)'
;MNNQERYHGLDFVRAVAMMLGLSVHVNVFFCSESWLFVNTGDYHGDPINQGIAFFIFQFRMPLFYMLAGFFALLVIERKGLGFITRDRVKRIGIPLVVGIVILMPIIETFWCVNTAYENHFVGMTAWERFTHIIFWGAFSDKDVPFLLPLMHLWFIYLLLFYYLAHILFRTVWLKTLGSVRFNLDNIFQFFVTRKIGLFLLPLVFFPLRYSLKQPGIGLNQLDFEVNSLLLYGSFYFFGVLLYRNRHCLTALAKNCWFNLAVAIPVVIHTIDPAWQIGNSASVVWDITSWHISGISVWNEGIFHSGWFKVVVCYMKDFSCFALSFSFIGLAHRFLNRPSPYVRYLADSAYWVYWIHLLPTFTISKYLQQFDSINSLTKSYVAFIVSAFLVYWTYNAFVRYTFLGDYFMGRKRNQTDEGEERFNTTNLVKLTIKPVLYIGLGVFIFGSMLHQHSLTQKGHLIVESYVARNQALLGEAESFDHVYDIMGNTPLHAAVKMNENWRRYDPVPILIAKTSDLDTPNVNGRTPLFQAVRSGNIGDVKNLIEAGADLNKPDKYGHTPAHVAAIKTGINRQKASDHYFDILKLLQEKGANLGLEDYRGRTVTECLEHFARRKL
;
A
#
# COMPACT_ATOMS: atom_id res chain seq x y z
N MET A 1 -3.71 -33.29 25.75
CA MET A 1 -4.32 -32.59 24.59
C MET A 1 -3.62 -33.08 23.32
N ASN A 2 -4.38 -33.47 22.30
CA ASN A 2 -3.86 -34.24 21.17
C ASN A 2 -2.87 -33.40 20.33
N ASN A 3 -1.59 -33.78 20.29
CA ASN A 3 -0.51 -33.05 19.60
C ASN A 3 -0.68 -32.99 18.07
N GLN A 4 -1.77 -33.54 17.52
CA GLN A 4 -2.08 -33.65 16.11
C GLN A 4 -3.24 -32.77 15.62
N GLU A 5 -3.88 -31.98 16.49
CA GLU A 5 -5.06 -31.19 16.09
C GLU A 5 -4.73 -30.20 14.96
N ARG A 6 -5.49 -30.24 13.88
CA ARG A 6 -5.30 -29.37 12.73
C ARG A 6 -6.29 -28.21 12.78
N TYR A 7 -5.80 -26.99 12.65
CA TYR A 7 -6.61 -25.77 12.71
C TYR A 7 -7.23 -25.45 11.34
N HIS A 8 -8.29 -26.18 10.97
CA HIS A 8 -8.98 -26.01 9.68
C HIS A 8 -9.53 -24.60 9.48
N GLY A 9 -10.05 -23.98 10.54
CA GLY A 9 -10.51 -22.59 10.47
C GLY A 9 -9.36 -21.63 10.11
N LEU A 10 -8.16 -21.83 10.65
CA LEU A 10 -7.01 -20.97 10.34
C LEU A 10 -6.44 -21.23 8.94
N ASP A 11 -6.53 -22.46 8.43
CA ASP A 11 -6.23 -22.76 7.02
C ASP A 11 -7.16 -21.95 6.09
N PHE A 12 -8.43 -21.81 6.43
CA PHE A 12 -9.37 -20.95 5.71
C PHE A 12 -8.98 -19.48 5.79
N VAL A 13 -8.68 -18.94 6.99
CA VAL A 13 -8.26 -17.53 7.12
C VAL A 13 -7.02 -17.25 6.26
N ARG A 14 -6.06 -18.18 6.25
CA ARG A 14 -4.87 -18.07 5.39
C ARG A 14 -5.24 -18.04 3.90
N ALA A 15 -6.12 -18.93 3.46
CA ALA A 15 -6.58 -18.97 2.07
C ALA A 15 -7.31 -17.66 1.67
N VAL A 16 -8.20 -17.17 2.52
CA VAL A 16 -8.92 -15.90 2.30
C VAL A 16 -7.95 -14.73 2.26
N ALA A 17 -6.99 -14.65 3.19
CA ALA A 17 -5.98 -13.60 3.19
C ALA A 17 -5.18 -13.57 1.88
N MET A 18 -5.00 -14.70 1.19
CA MET A 18 -4.40 -14.73 -0.14
C MET A 18 -5.33 -14.20 -1.23
N MET A 19 -6.61 -14.62 -1.24
CA MET A 19 -7.60 -14.13 -2.19
C MET A 19 -7.90 -12.64 -2.05
N LEU A 20 -7.88 -12.11 -0.82
CA LEU A 20 -7.97 -10.67 -0.57
C LEU A 20 -6.80 -9.93 -1.23
N GLY A 21 -5.65 -10.58 -1.40
CA GLY A 21 -4.55 -10.04 -2.20
C GLY A 21 -4.89 -9.91 -3.67
N LEU A 22 -5.43 -10.96 -4.27
CA LEU A 22 -5.88 -10.90 -5.66
C LEU A 22 -6.90 -9.77 -5.85
N SER A 23 -7.86 -9.64 -4.93
CA SER A 23 -8.85 -8.57 -4.94
C SER A 23 -8.20 -7.19 -4.85
N VAL A 24 -7.30 -6.96 -3.88
CA VAL A 24 -6.67 -5.64 -3.72
C VAL A 24 -5.88 -5.24 -4.98
N HIS A 25 -5.11 -6.16 -5.58
CA HIS A 25 -4.29 -5.86 -6.76
C HIS A 25 -5.08 -5.63 -8.04
N VAL A 26 -6.37 -5.94 -8.04
CA VAL A 26 -7.30 -5.54 -9.10
C VAL A 26 -7.95 -4.21 -8.74
N ASN A 27 -8.55 -4.11 -7.56
CA ASN A 27 -9.32 -2.93 -7.14
C ASN A 27 -8.49 -1.64 -7.13
N VAL A 28 -7.20 -1.71 -6.79
CA VAL A 28 -6.30 -0.55 -6.81
C VAL A 28 -6.15 0.10 -8.19
N PHE A 29 -6.33 -0.66 -9.28
CA PHE A 29 -6.32 -0.10 -10.64
C PHE A 29 -7.62 0.62 -10.99
N PHE A 30 -8.70 0.36 -10.25
CA PHE A 30 -10.01 0.94 -10.49
C PHE A 30 -10.43 1.93 -9.38
N CYS A 31 -9.46 2.32 -8.55
CA CYS A 31 -9.59 3.45 -7.61
C CYS A 31 -9.41 4.78 -8.34
N SER A 32 -9.79 5.88 -7.68
CA SER A 32 -9.46 7.24 -8.13
C SER A 32 -7.95 7.50 -8.04
N GLU A 33 -7.37 8.28 -8.96
CA GLU A 33 -5.92 8.55 -8.99
C GLU A 33 -5.38 9.36 -7.80
N SER A 34 -6.26 9.93 -6.97
CA SER A 34 -5.86 10.54 -5.69
C SER A 34 -4.99 9.59 -4.86
N TRP A 35 -5.17 8.27 -5.07
CA TRP A 35 -4.42 7.17 -4.48
C TRP A 35 -3.16 6.79 -5.27
N LEU A 36 -2.15 7.65 -5.19
CA LEU A 36 -0.83 7.58 -5.85
C LEU A 36 0.08 6.39 -5.45
N PHE A 37 -0.47 5.28 -4.96
CA PHE A 37 0.35 4.11 -4.59
C PHE A 37 0.95 3.42 -5.83
N VAL A 38 0.41 3.67 -7.03
CA VAL A 38 0.72 2.89 -8.24
C VAL A 38 0.78 3.68 -9.56
N ASN A 39 0.45 4.99 -9.59
CA ASN A 39 0.23 5.75 -10.84
C ASN A 39 -0.73 5.05 -11.82
N THR A 40 -1.71 4.33 -11.27
CA THR A 40 -2.74 3.60 -12.01
C THR A 40 -4.08 3.82 -11.31
N GLY A 41 -5.09 4.22 -12.08
CA GLY A 41 -6.46 4.45 -11.62
C GLY A 41 -7.39 4.50 -12.83
N ASP A 42 -8.70 4.29 -12.65
CA ASP A 42 -9.67 4.35 -13.74
C ASP A 42 -10.27 5.76 -13.84
N TYR A 43 -10.55 6.21 -15.06
CA TYR A 43 -11.12 7.54 -15.35
C TYR A 43 -12.45 7.76 -14.63
N HIS A 44 -13.23 6.69 -14.52
CA HIS A 44 -14.50 6.66 -13.82
C HIS A 44 -14.45 5.71 -12.62
N GLY A 45 -13.35 5.76 -11.88
CA GLY A 45 -13.18 5.02 -10.63
C GLY A 45 -14.37 5.24 -9.69
N ASP A 46 -14.79 4.18 -9.01
CA ASP A 46 -15.97 4.21 -8.15
C ASP A 46 -15.58 4.04 -6.66
N PRO A 47 -16.39 4.59 -5.73
CA PRO A 47 -16.11 4.53 -4.31
C PRO A 47 -16.10 3.10 -3.74
N ILE A 48 -16.63 2.10 -4.46
CA ILE A 48 -16.69 0.72 -4.00
C ILE A 48 -15.36 0.03 -4.19
N ASN A 49 -14.75 0.13 -5.37
CA ASN A 49 -13.40 -0.36 -5.60
C ASN A 49 -12.41 0.25 -4.58
N GLN A 50 -12.55 1.55 -4.34
CA GLN A 50 -11.80 2.26 -3.30
C GLN A 50 -12.06 1.69 -1.90
N GLY A 51 -13.33 1.56 -1.51
CA GLY A 51 -13.72 0.99 -0.22
C GLY A 51 -13.23 -0.45 0.00
N ILE A 52 -13.29 -1.31 -1.04
CA ILE A 52 -12.79 -2.68 -1.01
C ILE A 52 -11.28 -2.69 -0.78
N ALA A 53 -10.53 -1.91 -1.57
CA ALA A 53 -9.08 -1.84 -1.44
C ALA A 53 -8.66 -1.41 -0.03
N PHE A 54 -9.27 -0.34 0.50
CA PHE A 54 -8.97 0.17 1.83
C PHE A 54 -9.37 -0.78 2.95
N PHE A 55 -10.57 -1.37 2.87
CA PHE A 55 -11.02 -2.37 3.84
C PHE A 55 -10.02 -3.53 3.94
N ILE A 56 -9.48 -3.97 2.80
CA ILE A 56 -8.47 -5.04 2.76
C ILE A 56 -7.13 -4.55 3.36
N PHE A 57 -6.64 -3.37 2.97
CA PHE A 57 -5.40 -2.81 3.51
C PHE A 57 -5.44 -2.62 5.03
N GLN A 58 -6.63 -2.38 5.59
CA GLN A 58 -6.81 -2.08 7.00
C GLN A 58 -6.36 -3.20 7.95
N PHE A 59 -6.56 -4.47 7.59
CA PHE A 59 -6.27 -5.60 8.49
C PHE A 59 -5.52 -6.77 7.86
N ARG A 60 -5.48 -6.89 6.53
CA ARG A 60 -4.93 -8.10 5.87
C ARG A 60 -3.48 -8.38 6.24
N MET A 61 -2.62 -7.35 6.25
CA MET A 61 -1.18 -7.54 6.54
C MET A 61 -0.92 -7.86 8.02
N PRO A 62 -1.51 -7.14 8.98
CA PRO A 62 -1.48 -7.52 10.40
C PRO A 62 -1.99 -8.95 10.65
N LEU A 63 -3.12 -9.33 10.04
CA LEU A 63 -3.68 -10.67 10.13
C LEU A 63 -2.71 -11.73 9.56
N PHE A 64 -2.07 -11.43 8.42
CA PHE A 64 -1.05 -12.29 7.82
C PHE A 64 0.12 -12.54 8.79
N TYR A 65 0.68 -11.50 9.41
CA TYR A 65 1.78 -11.65 10.36
C TYR A 65 1.37 -12.40 11.64
N MET A 66 0.17 -12.13 12.17
CA MET A 66 -0.37 -12.90 13.29
C MET A 66 -0.46 -14.39 12.96
N LEU A 67 -0.99 -14.77 11.79
CA LEU A 67 -1.03 -16.17 11.36
C LEU A 67 0.37 -16.73 11.14
N ALA A 68 1.28 -15.95 10.56
CA ALA A 68 2.65 -16.38 10.32
C ALA A 68 3.38 -16.70 11.62
N GLY A 69 3.21 -15.89 12.67
CA GLY A 69 3.74 -16.14 14.01
C GLY A 69 3.09 -17.34 14.69
N PHE A 70 1.76 -17.46 14.58
CA PHE A 70 1.01 -18.62 15.10
C PHE A 70 1.53 -19.94 14.52
N PHE A 71 1.62 -20.03 13.18
CA PHE A 71 2.10 -21.22 12.50
C PHE A 71 3.62 -21.42 12.66
N ALA A 72 4.40 -20.36 12.88
CA ALA A 72 5.82 -20.48 13.20
C ALA A 72 6.02 -21.31 14.47
N LEU A 73 5.38 -20.90 15.57
CA LEU A 73 5.53 -21.58 16.85
C LEU A 73 4.95 -23.00 16.79
N LEU A 74 3.82 -23.19 16.10
CA LEU A 74 3.24 -24.53 15.86
C LEU A 74 4.23 -25.48 15.17
N VAL A 75 4.91 -25.03 14.12
CA VAL A 75 5.88 -25.87 13.39
C VAL A 75 7.12 -26.11 14.25
N ILE A 76 7.59 -25.10 14.98
CA ILE A 76 8.74 -25.22 15.88
C ILE A 76 8.49 -26.26 16.96
N GLU A 77 7.31 -26.26 17.59
CA GLU A 77 6.96 -27.25 18.62
C GLU A 77 6.76 -28.66 18.05
N ARG A 78 6.19 -28.79 16.84
CA ARG A 78 5.91 -30.11 16.25
C ARG A 78 7.10 -30.76 15.56
N LYS A 79 7.98 -29.96 14.95
CA LYS A 79 9.03 -30.45 14.04
C LYS A 79 10.43 -29.91 14.34
N GLY A 80 10.54 -29.00 15.31
CA GLY A 80 11.82 -28.43 15.72
C GLY A 80 12.30 -27.26 14.87
N LEU A 81 13.35 -26.61 15.38
CA LEU A 81 13.93 -25.38 14.83
C LEU A 81 14.61 -25.61 13.47
N GLY A 82 15.39 -26.70 13.34
CA GLY A 82 16.08 -27.01 12.08
C GLY A 82 15.11 -27.25 10.92
N PHE A 83 13.94 -27.86 11.19
CA PHE A 83 12.93 -28.08 10.16
C PHE A 83 12.35 -26.77 9.64
N ILE A 84 11.94 -25.85 10.53
CA ILE A 84 11.35 -24.57 10.09
C ILE A 84 12.35 -23.74 9.30
N THR A 85 13.62 -23.69 9.70
CA THR A 85 14.64 -22.91 8.98
C THR A 85 14.80 -23.41 7.54
N ARG A 86 14.99 -24.72 7.35
CA ARG A 86 15.10 -25.32 6.02
C ARG A 86 13.82 -25.14 5.20
N ASP A 87 12.66 -25.31 5.82
CA ASP A 87 11.35 -25.15 5.16
C ASP A 87 11.11 -23.71 4.70
N ARG A 88 11.49 -22.70 5.50
CA ARG A 88 11.33 -21.28 5.16
C ARG A 88 12.35 -20.81 4.12
N VAL A 89 13.60 -21.24 4.20
CA VAL A 89 14.59 -20.97 3.12
C VAL A 89 14.08 -21.55 1.79
N LYS A 90 13.61 -22.80 1.80
CA LYS A 90 13.09 -23.49 0.60
C LYS A 90 11.85 -22.81 0.00
N ARG A 91 10.86 -22.48 0.84
CA ARG A 91 9.53 -22.01 0.37
C ARG A 91 9.39 -20.49 0.27
N ILE A 92 10.26 -19.73 0.92
CA ILE A 92 10.17 -18.26 0.99
C ILE A 92 11.46 -17.63 0.47
N GLY A 93 12.62 -18.01 1.03
CA GLY A 93 13.91 -17.39 0.68
C GLY A 93 14.32 -17.58 -0.79
N ILE A 94 14.38 -18.82 -1.29
CA ILE A 94 14.74 -19.09 -2.69
C ILE A 94 13.74 -18.44 -3.66
N PRO A 95 12.41 -18.62 -3.48
CA PRO A 95 11.44 -17.95 -4.35
C PRO A 95 11.56 -16.43 -4.30
N LEU A 96 11.87 -15.81 -3.15
CA LEU A 96 12.10 -14.36 -3.04
C LEU A 96 13.21 -13.91 -4.00
N VAL A 97 14.36 -14.59 -4.00
CA VAL A 97 15.48 -14.27 -4.89
C VAL A 97 15.08 -14.45 -6.36
N VAL A 98 14.45 -15.58 -6.69
CA VAL A 98 13.96 -15.85 -8.06
C VAL A 98 12.93 -14.80 -8.50
N GLY A 99 12.06 -14.38 -7.58
CA GLY A 99 11.04 -13.37 -7.78
C GLY A 99 11.62 -12.02 -8.17
N ILE A 100 12.63 -11.57 -7.42
CA ILE A 100 13.33 -10.31 -7.67
C ILE A 100 14.05 -10.35 -9.02
N VAL A 101 14.74 -11.46 -9.33
CA VAL A 101 15.61 -11.55 -10.52
C VAL A 101 14.83 -11.83 -11.82
N ILE A 102 13.71 -12.56 -11.75
CA ILE A 102 13.00 -13.04 -12.94
C ILE A 102 11.60 -12.43 -13.02
N LEU A 103 10.78 -12.61 -11.98
CA LEU A 103 9.36 -12.27 -12.05
C LEU A 103 9.13 -10.76 -12.12
N MET A 104 9.86 -9.97 -11.33
CA MET A 104 9.69 -8.51 -11.29
C MET A 104 10.03 -7.85 -12.63
N PRO A 105 11.17 -8.17 -13.29
CA PRO A 105 11.44 -7.67 -14.63
C PRO A 105 10.37 -8.02 -15.68
N ILE A 106 9.80 -9.22 -15.60
CA ILE A 106 8.71 -9.65 -16.48
C ILE A 106 7.46 -8.80 -16.22
N ILE A 107 7.05 -8.66 -14.95
CA ILE A 107 5.89 -7.83 -14.58
C ILE A 107 6.07 -6.41 -15.09
N GLU A 108 7.25 -5.84 -14.90
CA GLU A 108 7.60 -4.48 -15.33
C GLU A 108 7.51 -4.30 -16.84
N THR A 109 8.04 -5.26 -17.60
CA THR A 109 8.00 -5.22 -19.07
C THR A 109 6.57 -5.17 -19.60
N PHE A 110 5.65 -5.95 -19.02
CA PHE A 110 4.25 -5.94 -19.40
C PHE A 110 3.46 -4.75 -18.81
N TRP A 111 3.88 -4.26 -17.66
CA TRP A 111 3.25 -3.13 -16.98
C TRP A 111 3.50 -1.81 -17.71
N CYS A 112 4.75 -1.52 -18.10
CA CYS A 112 5.17 -0.18 -18.53
C CYS A 112 4.45 0.37 -19.77
N VAL A 113 3.69 -0.47 -20.49
CA VAL A 113 2.90 -0.08 -21.66
C VAL A 113 1.66 0.74 -21.24
N ASN A 114 1.48 1.94 -21.82
CA ASN A 114 0.35 2.86 -21.60
C ASN A 114 0.19 3.42 -20.16
N THR A 115 1.27 3.55 -19.41
CA THR A 115 1.29 4.13 -18.04
C THR A 115 1.76 5.59 -18.03
N ALA A 116 1.69 6.27 -16.87
CA ALA A 116 2.34 7.57 -16.67
C ALA A 116 3.83 7.56 -17.06
N TYR A 117 4.47 6.39 -17.03
CA TYR A 117 5.86 6.20 -17.41
C TYR A 117 6.07 5.88 -18.88
N GLU A 118 5.02 5.82 -19.70
CA GLU A 118 5.14 5.52 -21.13
C GLU A 118 6.15 6.46 -21.78
N ASN A 119 6.07 7.77 -21.48
CA ASN A 119 6.97 8.80 -21.97
C ASN A 119 8.44 8.56 -21.59
N HIS A 120 8.72 7.85 -20.50
CA HIS A 120 10.08 7.43 -20.14
C HIS A 120 10.64 6.37 -21.11
N PHE A 121 9.80 5.43 -21.53
CA PHE A 121 10.11 4.28 -22.40
C PHE A 121 9.77 4.53 -23.88
N VAL A 122 9.30 5.71 -24.25
CA VAL A 122 9.09 6.12 -25.66
C VAL A 122 10.43 6.04 -26.39
N GLY A 123 10.39 5.41 -27.56
CA GLY A 123 11.57 5.17 -28.41
C GLY A 123 12.38 3.91 -28.10
N MET A 124 12.10 3.20 -27.00
CA MET A 124 12.76 1.92 -26.68
C MET A 124 12.02 0.71 -27.27
N THR A 125 12.77 -0.24 -27.82
CA THR A 125 12.27 -1.57 -28.19
C THR A 125 11.88 -2.38 -26.96
N ALA A 126 11.08 -3.44 -27.13
CA ALA A 126 10.72 -4.34 -26.02
C ALA A 126 11.95 -4.98 -25.34
N TRP A 127 13.02 -5.24 -26.11
CA TRP A 127 14.26 -5.78 -25.60
C TRP A 127 15.09 -4.76 -24.80
N GLU A 128 15.17 -3.51 -25.28
CA GLU A 128 15.80 -2.41 -24.54
C GLU A 128 15.07 -2.12 -23.24
N ARG A 129 13.73 -2.13 -23.25
CA ARG A 129 12.92 -2.01 -22.03
C ARG A 129 13.24 -3.14 -21.05
N PHE A 130 13.21 -4.39 -21.52
CA PHE A 130 13.51 -5.56 -20.68
C PHE A 130 14.91 -5.50 -20.08
N THR A 131 15.93 -5.15 -20.87
CA THR A 131 17.33 -5.03 -20.40
C THR A 131 17.54 -3.85 -19.46
N HIS A 132 16.90 -2.70 -19.72
CA HIS A 132 16.89 -1.54 -18.84
C HIS A 132 16.29 -1.87 -17.48
N ILE A 133 15.17 -2.60 -17.48
CA ILE A 133 14.44 -3.04 -16.30
C ILE A 133 15.24 -4.09 -15.49
N ILE A 134 15.68 -5.19 -16.14
CA ILE A 134 16.30 -6.33 -15.45
C ILE A 134 17.67 -6.01 -14.86
N PHE A 135 18.36 -5.00 -15.40
CA PHE A 135 19.67 -4.57 -14.90
C PHE A 135 19.61 -3.25 -14.15
N TRP A 136 18.42 -2.80 -13.71
CA TRP A 136 18.25 -1.55 -12.96
C TRP A 136 18.94 -0.35 -13.63
N GLY A 137 18.90 -0.32 -14.97
CA GLY A 137 19.46 0.76 -15.77
C GLY A 137 20.98 0.77 -15.83
N ALA A 138 21.67 -0.28 -15.36
CA ALA A 138 23.14 -0.37 -15.41
C ALA A 138 23.72 -0.19 -16.83
N PHE A 139 22.90 -0.39 -17.86
CA PHE A 139 23.28 -0.25 -19.28
C PHE A 139 22.53 0.88 -20.00
N SER A 140 21.97 1.86 -19.28
CA SER A 140 21.28 3.01 -19.90
C SER A 140 21.58 4.32 -19.18
N ASP A 141 21.63 5.39 -19.96
CA ASP A 141 21.80 6.76 -19.45
C ASP A 141 20.51 7.34 -18.83
N LYS A 142 19.38 6.63 -18.94
CA LYS A 142 18.10 7.04 -18.33
C LYS A 142 17.94 6.43 -16.94
N ASP A 143 17.65 7.28 -15.95
CA ASP A 143 17.32 6.86 -14.58
C ASP A 143 16.13 5.89 -14.59
N VAL A 144 16.27 4.68 -14.03
CA VAL A 144 15.13 3.74 -13.94
C VAL A 144 14.10 4.34 -12.99
N PRO A 145 12.87 4.61 -13.46
CA PRO A 145 11.83 5.22 -12.61
C PRO A 145 11.35 4.25 -11.52
N PHE A 146 11.78 3.00 -11.59
CA PHE A 146 11.13 1.87 -10.97
C PHE A 146 11.97 1.22 -9.86
N LEU A 147 11.48 1.37 -8.63
CA LEU A 147 11.91 0.65 -7.43
C LEU A 147 10.78 -0.25 -6.88
N LEU A 148 9.80 -0.56 -7.72
CA LEU A 148 8.67 -1.44 -7.43
C LEU A 148 9.02 -2.94 -7.24
N PRO A 149 10.18 -3.52 -7.71
CA PRO A 149 10.46 -4.95 -7.51
C PRO A 149 10.37 -5.41 -6.06
N LEU A 150 10.70 -4.50 -5.13
CA LEU A 150 10.77 -4.79 -3.70
C LEU A 150 9.55 -4.27 -2.94
N MET A 151 8.80 -3.33 -3.53
CA MET A 151 7.64 -2.73 -2.89
C MET A 151 6.49 -3.72 -2.68
N HIS A 152 6.28 -4.67 -3.59
CA HIS A 152 5.27 -5.72 -3.36
C HIS A 152 5.78 -6.86 -2.46
N LEU A 153 7.06 -7.17 -2.53
CA LEU A 153 7.69 -8.28 -1.79
C LEU A 153 8.00 -7.93 -0.32
N TRP A 154 7.62 -6.73 0.12
CA TRP A 154 8.00 -6.19 1.43
C TRP A 154 7.68 -7.08 2.61
N PHE A 155 6.48 -7.63 2.59
CA PHE A 155 6.02 -8.41 3.72
C PHE A 155 6.72 -9.77 3.83
N ILE A 156 7.33 -10.25 2.74
CA ILE A 156 8.10 -11.49 2.73
C ILE A 156 9.49 -11.29 3.29
N TYR A 157 10.21 -10.22 2.91
CA TYR A 157 11.52 -9.99 3.50
C TYR A 157 11.41 -9.65 4.99
N LEU A 158 10.40 -8.89 5.41
CA LEU A 158 10.11 -8.67 6.84
C LEU A 158 9.79 -9.99 7.55
N LEU A 159 9.03 -10.87 6.91
CA LEU A 159 8.73 -12.18 7.46
C LEU A 159 10.00 -13.03 7.66
N LEU A 160 10.97 -12.97 6.74
CA LEU A 160 12.29 -13.61 6.93
C LEU A 160 13.04 -13.02 8.12
N PHE A 161 13.04 -11.69 8.28
CA PHE A 161 13.59 -11.03 9.48
C PHE A 161 12.91 -11.51 10.77
N TYR A 162 11.58 -11.64 10.78
CA TYR A 162 10.87 -12.13 11.97
C TYR A 162 11.15 -13.60 12.27
N TYR A 163 11.27 -14.46 11.25
CA TYR A 163 11.71 -15.83 11.47
C TYR A 163 13.12 -15.88 12.06
N LEU A 164 14.06 -15.10 11.52
CA LEU A 164 15.41 -15.01 12.06
C LEU A 164 15.40 -14.49 13.51
N ALA A 165 14.68 -13.41 13.78
CA ALA A 165 14.53 -12.84 15.11
C ALA A 165 13.90 -13.84 16.09
N HIS A 166 12.87 -14.58 15.69
CA HIS A 166 12.24 -15.61 16.53
C HIS A 166 13.21 -16.76 16.84
N ILE A 167 13.99 -17.21 15.86
CA ILE A 167 15.00 -18.26 16.02
C ILE A 167 16.11 -17.79 16.97
N LEU A 168 16.66 -16.59 16.74
CA LEU A 168 17.72 -15.99 17.56
C LEU A 168 17.23 -15.74 18.99
N PHE A 169 16.07 -15.10 19.14
CA PHE A 169 15.47 -14.82 20.43
C PHE A 169 15.27 -16.10 21.23
N ARG A 170 14.72 -17.17 20.63
CA ARG A 170 14.53 -18.45 21.33
C ARG A 170 15.85 -19.08 21.75
N THR A 171 16.87 -19.01 20.89
CA THR A 171 18.19 -19.59 21.18
C THR A 171 18.92 -18.84 22.30
N VAL A 172 18.83 -17.50 22.30
CA VAL A 172 19.41 -16.64 23.33
C VAL A 172 18.61 -16.73 24.63
N TRP A 173 17.28 -16.60 24.57
CA TRP A 173 16.36 -16.64 25.71
C TRP A 173 16.49 -17.93 26.53
N LEU A 174 16.54 -19.09 25.86
CA LEU A 174 16.76 -20.38 26.52
C LEU A 174 18.14 -20.49 27.19
N LYS A 175 19.15 -19.75 26.71
CA LYS A 175 20.52 -19.76 27.23
C LYS A 175 20.79 -18.73 28.32
N THR A 176 20.11 -17.58 28.34
CA THR A 176 20.47 -16.43 29.21
C THR A 176 19.38 -15.98 30.19
N LEU A 177 18.09 -16.15 29.87
CA LEU A 177 16.98 -15.50 30.60
C LEU A 177 15.91 -16.47 31.13
N GLY A 178 16.21 -17.77 31.18
CA GLY A 178 15.27 -18.83 31.62
C GLY A 178 14.66 -18.66 33.03
N SER A 179 15.18 -17.73 33.85
CA SER A 179 14.68 -17.42 35.19
C SER A 179 13.66 -16.27 35.24
N VAL A 180 13.54 -15.41 34.23
CA VAL A 180 12.64 -14.25 34.24
C VAL A 180 11.30 -14.62 33.61
N ARG A 181 10.30 -14.96 34.43
CA ARG A 181 8.93 -15.19 33.99
C ARG A 181 8.14 -13.88 33.95
N PHE A 182 8.12 -13.20 32.79
CA PHE A 182 7.12 -12.17 32.56
C PHE A 182 5.72 -12.78 32.47
N ASN A 183 4.74 -12.22 33.17
CA ASN A 183 3.34 -12.66 33.13
C ASN A 183 2.60 -12.18 31.86
N LEU A 184 3.22 -12.41 30.69
CA LEU A 184 2.68 -11.98 29.39
C LEU A 184 1.40 -12.74 29.02
N ASP A 185 1.23 -13.97 29.50
CA ASP A 185 0.06 -14.80 29.19
C ASP A 185 -1.22 -14.22 29.79
N ASN A 186 -1.22 -13.80 31.06
CA ASN A 186 -2.40 -13.22 31.69
C ASN A 186 -2.80 -11.88 31.04
N ILE A 187 -1.81 -11.05 30.72
CA ILE A 187 -2.02 -9.77 30.02
C ILE A 187 -2.62 -10.02 28.63
N PHE A 188 -2.04 -10.97 27.88
CA PHE A 188 -2.54 -11.34 26.56
C PHE A 188 -3.98 -11.88 26.61
N GLN A 189 -4.25 -12.79 27.56
CA GLN A 189 -5.59 -13.36 27.76
C GLN A 189 -6.60 -12.26 28.09
N PHE A 190 -6.24 -11.27 28.92
CA PHE A 190 -7.10 -10.11 29.19
C PHE A 190 -7.50 -9.38 27.91
N PHE A 191 -6.53 -9.02 27.06
CA PHE A 191 -6.78 -8.28 25.82
C PHE A 191 -7.64 -9.05 24.81
N VAL A 192 -7.46 -10.37 24.71
CA VAL A 192 -8.14 -11.20 23.71
C VAL A 192 -9.52 -11.68 24.17
N THR A 193 -9.69 -11.99 25.45
CA THR A 193 -10.92 -12.63 25.96
C THR A 193 -11.98 -11.62 26.40
N ARG A 194 -11.58 -10.44 26.88
CA ARG A 194 -12.49 -9.40 27.40
C ARG A 194 -12.79 -8.38 26.29
N LYS A 195 -14.07 -7.97 26.19
CA LYS A 195 -14.49 -6.92 25.23
C LYS A 195 -13.76 -5.59 25.48
N ILE A 196 -13.55 -5.21 26.74
CA ILE A 196 -12.78 -4.01 27.09
C ILE A 196 -11.30 -4.11 26.68
N GLY A 197 -10.77 -5.33 26.64
CA GLY A 197 -9.43 -5.61 26.14
C GLY A 197 -9.24 -5.12 24.71
N LEU A 198 -10.23 -5.31 23.84
CA LEU A 198 -10.17 -4.83 22.45
C LEU A 198 -10.03 -3.30 22.35
N PHE A 199 -10.63 -2.54 23.26
CA PHE A 199 -10.52 -1.07 23.26
C PHE A 199 -9.19 -0.58 23.86
N LEU A 200 -8.60 -1.34 24.78
CA LEU A 200 -7.32 -0.97 25.41
C LEU A 200 -6.11 -1.40 24.59
N LEU A 201 -6.22 -2.47 23.81
CA LEU A 201 -5.12 -3.02 23.02
C LEU A 201 -4.49 -2.01 22.04
N PRO A 202 -5.25 -1.16 21.32
CA PRO A 202 -4.69 -0.12 20.47
C PRO A 202 -3.77 0.85 21.19
N LEU A 203 -4.00 1.13 22.48
CA LEU A 203 -3.15 2.04 23.27
C LEU A 203 -1.73 1.49 23.45
N VAL A 204 -1.56 0.17 23.42
CA VAL A 204 -0.24 -0.49 23.51
C VAL A 204 0.54 -0.33 22.19
N PHE A 205 -0.15 -0.36 21.06
CA PHE A 205 0.44 -0.27 19.72
C PHE A 205 0.51 1.18 19.20
N PHE A 206 -0.24 2.08 19.84
CA PHE A 206 -0.39 3.47 19.47
C PHE A 206 0.95 4.21 19.34
N PRO A 207 1.90 4.15 20.30
CA PRO A 207 3.16 4.89 20.17
C PRO A 207 3.92 4.50 18.91
N LEU A 208 3.88 3.21 18.56
CA LEU A 208 4.58 2.67 17.43
C LEU A 208 3.91 3.05 16.10
N ARG A 209 2.58 2.98 16.00
CA ARG A 209 1.87 3.45 14.80
C ARG A 209 1.97 4.96 14.63
N TYR A 210 1.88 5.72 15.73
CA TYR A 210 1.97 7.17 15.71
C TYR A 210 3.34 7.67 15.23
N SER A 211 4.39 6.91 15.51
CA SER A 211 5.76 7.18 15.05
C SER A 211 6.01 6.93 13.55
N LEU A 212 5.05 6.33 12.84
CA LEU A 212 5.18 6.07 11.40
C LEU A 212 5.01 7.32 10.56
N LYS A 213 5.81 7.44 9.50
CA LYS A 213 5.70 8.48 8.45
C LYS A 213 4.30 8.57 7.87
N GLN A 214 3.71 7.42 7.55
CA GLN A 214 2.35 7.31 7.03
C GLN A 214 1.60 6.27 7.85
N PRO A 215 0.68 6.67 8.75
CA PRO A 215 -0.13 5.69 9.47
C PRO A 215 -1.04 4.90 8.51
N GLY A 216 -1.24 5.41 7.29
CA GLY A 216 -2.10 4.93 6.21
C GLY A 216 -1.63 3.72 5.39
N ILE A 217 -0.33 3.61 5.07
CA ILE A 217 0.14 2.82 3.91
C ILE A 217 1.35 1.97 4.28
N GLY A 218 1.45 0.79 3.65
CA GLY A 218 2.59 -0.12 3.78
C GLY A 218 3.90 0.49 3.27
N LEU A 219 4.99 0.01 3.84
CA LEU A 219 6.36 0.42 3.56
C LEU A 219 6.70 0.49 2.06
N ASN A 220 7.17 1.66 1.63
CA ASN A 220 7.82 1.82 0.33
C ASN A 220 9.33 1.57 0.51
N GLN A 221 9.84 0.48 -0.07
CA GLN A 221 11.27 0.18 -0.33
C GLN A 221 12.07 -0.52 0.81
N LEU A 222 13.28 -0.96 0.45
CA LEU A 222 14.30 -1.55 1.35
C LEU A 222 14.79 -0.58 2.44
N ASP A 223 14.52 0.71 2.30
CA ASP A 223 14.71 1.72 3.34
C ASP A 223 13.52 1.70 4.31
N PHE A 224 13.31 0.54 4.95
CA PHE A 224 12.21 0.37 5.88
C PHE A 224 12.53 1.06 7.22
N GLU A 225 11.61 1.88 7.69
CA GLU A 225 11.71 2.43 9.04
C GLU A 225 11.74 1.30 10.06
N VAL A 226 12.68 1.36 11.02
CA VAL A 226 12.70 0.42 12.16
C VAL A 226 11.35 0.40 12.88
N ASN A 227 10.64 1.54 12.94
CA ASN A 227 9.30 1.62 13.53
C ASN A 227 8.29 0.71 12.82
N SER A 228 8.35 0.62 11.48
CA SER A 228 7.48 -0.28 10.72
C SER A 228 7.86 -1.74 10.91
N LEU A 229 9.17 -2.06 10.94
CA LEU A 229 9.67 -3.39 11.28
C LEU A 229 9.17 -3.82 12.68
N LEU A 230 9.23 -2.93 13.65
CA LEU A 230 8.73 -3.20 15.01
C LEU A 230 7.20 -3.36 15.02
N LEU A 231 6.46 -2.56 14.23
CA LEU A 231 4.99 -2.64 14.20
C LEU A 231 4.53 -3.99 13.63
N TYR A 232 5.05 -4.40 12.49
CA TYR A 232 4.69 -5.69 11.92
C TYR A 232 5.28 -6.87 12.70
N GLY A 233 6.45 -6.68 13.32
CA GLY A 233 7.03 -7.64 14.25
C GLY A 233 6.15 -7.87 15.48
N SER A 234 5.54 -6.82 16.03
CA SER A 234 4.63 -6.97 17.18
C SER A 234 3.37 -7.74 16.82
N PHE A 235 2.81 -7.60 15.60
CA PHE A 235 1.73 -8.49 15.11
C PHE A 235 2.19 -9.94 14.95
N TYR A 236 3.42 -10.17 14.46
CA TYR A 236 3.99 -11.51 14.37
C TYR A 236 4.10 -12.16 15.75
N PHE A 237 4.70 -11.47 16.74
CA PHE A 237 4.82 -11.99 18.10
C PHE A 237 3.48 -12.10 18.82
N PHE A 238 2.50 -11.25 18.50
CA PHE A 238 1.12 -11.42 18.94
C PHE A 238 0.55 -12.77 18.47
N GLY A 239 0.84 -13.16 17.23
CA GLY A 239 0.53 -14.48 16.69
C GLY A 239 1.19 -15.64 17.46
N VAL A 240 2.45 -15.48 17.84
CA VAL A 240 3.18 -16.43 18.69
C VAL A 240 2.48 -16.59 20.05
N LEU A 241 2.09 -15.48 20.69
CA LEU A 241 1.33 -15.50 21.94
C LEU A 241 -0.06 -16.11 21.78
N LEU A 242 -0.72 -15.90 20.65
CA LEU A 242 -2.01 -16.52 20.33
C LEU A 242 -1.91 -18.05 20.25
N TYR A 243 -0.83 -18.59 19.68
CA TYR A 243 -0.62 -20.04 19.65
C TYR A 243 -0.31 -20.59 21.05
N ARG A 244 0.52 -19.89 21.83
CA ARG A 244 0.80 -20.23 23.24
C ARG A 244 -0.50 -20.27 24.06
N ASN A 245 -1.39 -19.31 23.83
CA ASN A 245 -2.71 -19.20 24.47
C ASN A 245 -3.85 -19.64 23.53
N ARG A 246 -3.66 -20.73 22.78
CA ARG A 246 -4.61 -21.21 21.76
C ARG A 246 -6.06 -21.46 22.23
N HIS A 247 -6.27 -21.66 23.53
CA HIS A 247 -7.61 -21.73 24.12
C HIS A 247 -8.40 -20.41 23.95
N CYS A 248 -7.72 -19.26 23.78
CA CYS A 248 -8.35 -17.99 23.47
C CYS A 248 -9.07 -17.97 22.11
N LEU A 249 -8.79 -18.91 21.20
CA LEU A 249 -9.54 -19.04 19.93
C LEU A 249 -11.05 -19.24 20.18
N THR A 250 -11.42 -19.95 21.24
CA THR A 250 -12.83 -20.13 21.62
C THR A 250 -13.46 -18.82 22.08
N ALA A 251 -12.72 -17.98 22.81
CA ALA A 251 -13.19 -16.66 23.22
C ALA A 251 -13.34 -15.71 22.01
N LEU A 252 -12.40 -15.75 21.06
CA LEU A 252 -12.49 -15.03 19.80
C LEU A 252 -13.73 -15.45 18.99
N ALA A 253 -14.02 -16.74 18.91
CA ALA A 253 -15.23 -17.25 18.26
C ALA A 253 -16.52 -16.80 18.96
N LYS A 254 -16.52 -16.68 20.29
CA LYS A 254 -17.67 -16.16 21.04
C LYS A 254 -17.91 -14.68 20.75
N ASN A 255 -16.85 -13.88 20.66
CA ASN A 255 -16.92 -12.43 20.50
C ASN A 255 -16.88 -11.95 19.02
N CYS A 256 -16.79 -12.85 18.05
CA CYS A 256 -16.50 -12.50 16.65
C CYS A 256 -17.48 -11.48 16.04
N TRP A 257 -18.79 -11.65 16.26
CA TRP A 257 -19.81 -10.74 15.75
C TRP A 257 -19.77 -9.37 16.42
N PHE A 258 -19.46 -9.33 17.73
CA PHE A 258 -19.24 -8.06 18.44
C PHE A 258 -18.05 -7.31 17.84
N ASN A 259 -16.93 -8.01 17.66
CA ASN A 259 -15.72 -7.43 17.05
C ASN A 259 -15.98 -6.93 15.63
N LEU A 260 -16.76 -7.65 14.82
CA LEU A 260 -17.14 -7.23 13.47
C LEU A 260 -18.01 -5.96 13.50
N ALA A 261 -19.04 -5.96 14.34
CA ALA A 261 -20.01 -4.87 14.43
C ALA A 261 -19.36 -3.55 14.85
N VAL A 262 -18.39 -3.59 15.78
CA VAL A 262 -17.66 -2.39 16.20
C VAL A 262 -16.60 -1.96 15.19
N ALA A 263 -16.06 -2.88 14.39
CA ALA A 263 -15.00 -2.58 13.43
C ALA A 263 -15.52 -1.85 12.18
N ILE A 264 -16.64 -2.31 11.59
CA ILE A 264 -17.12 -1.82 10.29
C ILE A 264 -17.30 -0.29 10.26
N PRO A 265 -18.01 0.35 11.23
CA PRO A 265 -18.18 1.80 11.21
C PRO A 265 -16.84 2.54 11.32
N VAL A 266 -15.92 2.02 12.14
CA VAL A 266 -14.60 2.63 12.33
C VAL A 266 -13.80 2.59 11.04
N VAL A 267 -13.83 1.46 10.30
CA VAL A 267 -13.15 1.37 9.00
C VAL A 267 -13.70 2.41 8.03
N ILE A 268 -15.02 2.49 7.89
CA ILE A 268 -15.68 3.42 6.96
C ILE A 268 -15.27 4.87 7.26
N HIS A 269 -15.25 5.27 8.54
CA HIS A 269 -14.93 6.64 8.94
C HIS A 269 -13.43 6.96 9.07
N THR A 270 -12.54 5.98 8.96
CA THR A 270 -11.08 6.21 9.10
C THR A 270 -10.34 6.29 7.77
N ILE A 271 -10.96 5.90 6.65
CA ILE A 271 -10.33 5.85 5.34
C ILE A 271 -9.84 7.24 4.90
N ASP A 272 -10.74 8.21 4.76
CA ASP A 272 -10.37 9.55 4.27
C ASP A 272 -9.47 10.30 5.27
N PRO A 273 -9.75 10.30 6.59
CA PRO A 273 -8.85 10.90 7.58
C PRO A 273 -7.43 10.34 7.57
N ALA A 274 -7.26 9.02 7.41
CA ALA A 274 -5.94 8.40 7.36
C ALA A 274 -5.13 8.87 6.13
N TRP A 275 -5.80 9.10 5.00
CA TRP A 275 -5.20 9.63 3.79
C TRP A 275 -4.79 11.10 3.94
N GLN A 276 -5.68 11.92 4.51
CA GLN A 276 -5.43 13.35 4.75
C GLN A 276 -4.17 13.58 5.61
N ILE A 277 -3.91 12.72 6.61
CA ILE A 277 -2.70 12.80 7.43
C ILE A 277 -1.43 12.59 6.58
N GLY A 278 -1.43 11.65 5.64
CA GLY A 278 -0.27 11.41 4.77
C GLY A 278 0.05 12.60 3.86
N ASN A 279 -0.97 13.20 3.25
CA ASN A 279 -0.80 14.32 2.31
C ASN A 279 -0.57 15.68 3.00
N SER A 280 -1.01 15.83 4.25
CA SER A 280 -0.79 17.04 5.07
C SER A 280 0.60 17.13 5.70
N ALA A 281 1.47 16.13 5.51
CA ALA A 281 2.80 16.11 6.11
C ALA A 281 3.58 17.42 5.85
N SER A 282 4.13 18.00 6.92
CA SER A 282 4.97 19.21 6.90
C SER A 282 6.11 19.08 5.88
N VAL A 283 6.57 20.22 5.35
CA VAL A 283 7.72 20.28 4.45
C VAL A 283 9.03 20.00 5.17
N VAL A 284 9.10 20.35 6.46
CA VAL A 284 10.17 19.93 7.35
C VAL A 284 9.96 18.46 7.69
N TRP A 285 10.22 17.66 6.69
CA TRP A 285 10.34 16.23 6.78
C TRP A 285 11.82 16.02 7.04
N ASP A 286 12.20 15.95 8.31
CA ASP A 286 13.60 15.91 8.74
C ASP A 286 14.40 14.93 7.85
N ILE A 287 15.20 15.50 6.95
CA ILE A 287 15.94 14.77 5.92
C ILE A 287 17.19 14.13 6.52
N THR A 288 17.48 14.50 7.77
CA THR A 288 18.64 14.13 8.56
C THR A 288 18.17 13.68 9.93
N SER A 289 17.29 12.67 9.98
CA SER A 289 16.97 12.03 11.24
C SER A 289 18.25 11.50 11.91
N TRP A 290 18.38 11.74 13.21
CA TRP A 290 19.36 11.07 14.06
C TRP A 290 19.22 9.55 13.93
N HIS A 291 20.24 8.87 13.42
CA HIS A 291 20.26 7.41 13.31
C HIS A 291 20.98 6.80 14.52
N ILE A 292 20.23 6.45 15.57
CA ILE A 292 20.75 5.45 16.52
C ILE A 292 20.30 4.09 15.99
N SER A 293 21.20 3.37 15.34
CA SER A 293 20.96 1.99 14.87
C SER A 293 19.65 1.83 14.07
N GLY A 294 19.29 2.86 13.28
CA GLY A 294 18.09 2.86 12.43
C GLY A 294 16.78 3.34 13.07
N ILE A 295 16.76 3.74 14.34
CA ILE A 295 15.57 4.36 14.96
C ILE A 295 15.50 5.83 14.56
N SER A 296 14.52 6.19 13.71
CA SER A 296 14.21 7.60 13.40
C SER A 296 13.29 8.17 14.49
N VAL A 297 13.77 9.18 15.21
CA VAL A 297 12.96 9.97 16.14
C VAL A 297 12.67 11.31 15.48
N TRP A 298 11.43 11.51 15.02
CA TRP A 298 11.04 12.71 14.29
C TRP A 298 10.86 13.90 15.25
N ASN A 299 11.71 14.92 15.14
CA ASN A 299 11.59 16.11 15.99
C ASN A 299 10.41 17.01 15.58
N GLU A 300 9.97 16.96 14.31
CA GLU A 300 8.88 17.80 13.79
C GLU A 300 7.63 17.02 13.33
N GLY A 301 7.77 15.71 13.05
CA GLY A 301 6.74 14.85 12.44
C GLY A 301 5.83 14.08 13.41
N ILE A 302 6.15 14.04 14.69
CA ILE A 302 5.33 13.29 15.66
C ILE A 302 3.96 13.99 15.85
N PHE A 303 3.92 15.32 15.99
CA PHE A 303 2.70 16.07 16.34
C PHE A 303 2.01 16.82 15.17
N HIS A 304 2.39 16.58 13.91
CA HIS A 304 1.67 17.20 12.80
C HIS A 304 0.18 16.79 12.83
N SER A 305 -0.71 17.75 12.60
CA SER A 305 -2.17 17.58 12.65
C SER A 305 -2.77 17.32 14.06
N GLY A 306 -1.98 17.42 15.13
CA GLY A 306 -2.46 17.44 16.52
C GLY A 306 -3.33 16.22 16.91
N TRP A 307 -4.43 16.47 17.62
CA TRP A 307 -5.36 15.45 18.10
C TRP A 307 -6.00 14.60 16.99
N PHE A 308 -6.11 15.14 15.76
CA PHE A 308 -6.68 14.41 14.64
C PHE A 308 -5.85 13.17 14.30
N LYS A 309 -4.52 13.30 14.25
CA LYS A 309 -3.60 12.17 14.02
C LYS A 309 -3.70 11.12 15.13
N VAL A 310 -3.84 11.56 16.39
CA VAL A 310 -3.99 10.68 17.55
C VAL A 310 -5.23 9.78 17.40
N VAL A 311 -6.39 10.41 17.12
CA VAL A 311 -7.66 9.69 16.96
C VAL A 311 -7.59 8.71 15.79
N VAL A 312 -7.08 9.13 14.63
CA VAL A 312 -7.00 8.25 13.46
C VAL A 312 -6.06 7.07 13.69
N CYS A 313 -4.89 7.28 14.30
CA CYS A 313 -3.97 6.19 14.62
C CYS A 313 -4.60 5.16 15.57
N TYR A 314 -5.25 5.62 16.64
CA TYR A 314 -5.96 4.75 17.57
C TYR A 314 -7.08 3.96 16.87
N MET A 315 -7.94 4.64 16.11
CA MET A 315 -9.07 4.02 15.41
C MET A 315 -8.59 3.02 14.35
N LYS A 316 -7.42 3.26 13.76
CA LYS A 316 -6.78 2.33 12.83
C LYS A 316 -6.31 1.06 13.53
N ASP A 317 -5.59 1.17 14.65
CA ASP A 317 -5.19 -0.01 15.41
C ASP A 317 -6.39 -0.77 15.97
N PHE A 318 -7.41 -0.05 16.45
CA PHE A 318 -8.67 -0.64 16.91
C PHE A 318 -9.34 -1.49 15.84
N SER A 319 -9.64 -0.90 14.68
CA SER A 319 -10.30 -1.61 13.59
C SER A 319 -9.44 -2.76 13.05
N CYS A 320 -8.11 -2.61 13.03
CA CYS A 320 -7.18 -3.65 12.63
C CYS A 320 -7.28 -4.89 13.53
N PHE A 321 -7.19 -4.73 14.85
CA PHE A 321 -7.33 -5.83 15.80
C PHE A 321 -8.75 -6.41 15.80
N ALA A 322 -9.77 -5.55 15.76
CA ALA A 322 -11.17 -5.96 15.77
C ALA A 322 -11.50 -6.83 14.53
N LEU A 323 -11.07 -6.43 13.33
CA LEU A 323 -11.22 -7.23 12.11
C LEU A 323 -10.40 -8.52 12.18
N SER A 324 -9.14 -8.46 12.62
CA SER A 324 -8.29 -9.67 12.72
C SER A 324 -8.90 -10.71 13.67
N PHE A 325 -9.38 -10.27 14.84
CA PHE A 325 -10.06 -11.11 15.82
C PHE A 325 -11.40 -11.65 15.31
N SER A 326 -12.16 -10.81 14.60
CA SER A 326 -13.41 -11.21 13.98
C SER A 326 -13.19 -12.31 12.94
N PHE A 327 -12.25 -12.13 12.00
CA PHE A 327 -11.97 -13.12 10.95
C PHE A 327 -11.46 -14.45 11.52
N ILE A 328 -10.54 -14.40 12.49
CA ILE A 328 -10.07 -15.60 13.19
C ILE A 328 -11.22 -16.28 13.93
N GLY A 329 -12.03 -15.50 14.65
CA GLY A 329 -13.18 -16.01 15.42
C GLY A 329 -14.28 -16.62 14.56
N LEU A 330 -14.66 -15.97 13.45
CA LEU A 330 -15.65 -16.47 12.50
C LEU A 330 -15.19 -17.78 11.87
N ALA A 331 -13.92 -17.86 11.45
CA ALA A 331 -13.39 -19.07 10.86
C ALA A 331 -13.30 -20.21 11.89
N HIS A 332 -12.91 -19.91 13.14
CA HIS A 332 -12.93 -20.91 14.22
C HIS A 332 -14.35 -21.36 14.57
N ARG A 333 -15.34 -20.46 14.52
CA ARG A 333 -16.74 -20.76 14.84
C ARG A 333 -17.43 -21.60 13.78
N PHE A 334 -17.26 -21.27 12.51
CA PHE A 334 -18.08 -21.83 11.42
C PHE A 334 -17.31 -22.75 10.47
N LEU A 335 -15.98 -22.62 10.39
CA LEU A 335 -15.16 -23.24 9.34
C LEU A 335 -14.08 -24.16 9.92
N ASN A 336 -14.25 -24.65 11.14
CA ASN A 336 -13.30 -25.55 11.79
C ASN A 336 -13.46 -27.03 11.38
N ARG A 337 -14.40 -27.34 10.47
CA ARG A 337 -14.58 -28.68 9.90
C ARG A 337 -13.64 -28.90 8.73
N PRO A 338 -13.11 -30.12 8.53
CA PRO A 338 -12.27 -30.42 7.38
C PRO A 338 -13.06 -30.23 6.07
N SER A 339 -12.52 -29.42 5.17
CA SER A 339 -13.11 -29.19 3.85
C SER A 339 -12.04 -29.38 2.77
N PRO A 340 -12.27 -30.23 1.76
CA PRO A 340 -11.35 -30.42 0.63
C PRO A 340 -11.10 -29.12 -0.15
N TYR A 341 -12.12 -28.27 -0.31
CA TYR A 341 -11.99 -27.00 -1.02
C TYR A 341 -11.16 -25.99 -0.24
N VAL A 342 -11.37 -25.89 1.08
CA VAL A 342 -10.53 -25.04 1.94
C VAL A 342 -9.08 -25.51 1.89
N ARG A 343 -8.86 -26.83 1.92
CA ARG A 343 -7.53 -27.41 1.76
C ARG A 343 -6.91 -27.07 0.40
N TYR A 344 -7.67 -27.19 -0.68
CA TYR A 344 -7.24 -26.82 -2.03
C TYR A 344 -6.77 -25.36 -2.09
N LEU A 345 -7.59 -24.43 -1.58
CA LEU A 345 -7.26 -23.00 -1.58
C LEU A 345 -6.05 -22.71 -0.69
N ALA A 346 -6.00 -23.30 0.50
CA ALA A 346 -4.90 -23.12 1.45
C ALA A 346 -3.58 -23.69 0.93
N ASP A 347 -3.61 -24.74 0.11
CA ASP A 347 -2.43 -25.32 -0.54
C ASP A 347 -1.99 -24.45 -1.73
N SER A 348 -2.93 -23.92 -2.52
CA SER A 348 -2.60 -23.03 -3.64
C SER A 348 -1.95 -21.70 -3.23
N ALA A 349 -2.07 -21.31 -1.96
CA ALA A 349 -1.69 -20.00 -1.42
C ALA A 349 -0.30 -19.50 -1.86
N TYR A 350 0.73 -20.35 -1.84
CA TYR A 350 2.07 -19.95 -2.25
C TYR A 350 2.15 -19.69 -3.76
N TRP A 351 1.52 -20.50 -4.60
CA TRP A 351 1.54 -20.28 -6.04
C TRP A 351 0.72 -19.06 -6.45
N VAL A 352 -0.49 -18.93 -5.87
CA VAL A 352 -1.36 -17.76 -6.05
C VAL A 352 -0.58 -16.49 -5.73
N TYR A 353 0.16 -16.49 -4.62
CA TYR A 353 1.02 -15.37 -4.27
C TYR A 353 2.05 -15.04 -5.36
N TRP A 354 2.73 -16.04 -5.89
CA TRP A 354 3.80 -15.80 -6.85
C TRP A 354 3.29 -15.25 -8.17
N ILE A 355 2.23 -15.83 -8.71
CA ILE A 355 1.83 -15.50 -10.07
C ILE A 355 0.80 -14.38 -10.15
N HIS A 356 0.03 -14.09 -9.08
CA HIS A 356 -1.17 -13.23 -9.18
C HIS A 356 -0.94 -11.85 -9.76
N LEU A 357 0.20 -11.21 -9.50
CA LEU A 357 0.47 -9.86 -9.98
C LEU A 357 0.44 -9.75 -11.50
N LEU A 358 0.98 -10.76 -12.19
CA LEU A 358 1.07 -10.76 -13.65
C LEU A 358 -0.31 -10.66 -14.31
N PRO A 359 -1.27 -11.57 -14.07
CA PRO A 359 -2.61 -11.46 -14.63
C PRO A 359 -3.38 -10.27 -14.04
N THR A 360 -3.28 -9.98 -12.73
CA THR A 360 -4.08 -8.87 -12.16
C THR A 360 -3.69 -7.53 -12.76
N PHE A 361 -2.39 -7.24 -12.89
CA PHE A 361 -1.95 -5.95 -13.38
C PHE A 361 -2.15 -5.83 -14.88
N THR A 362 -1.79 -6.87 -15.65
CA THR A 362 -1.93 -6.87 -17.11
C THR A 362 -3.40 -6.75 -17.53
N ILE A 363 -4.31 -7.56 -16.95
CA ILE A 363 -5.73 -7.55 -17.31
C ILE A 363 -6.39 -6.24 -16.86
N SER A 364 -6.13 -5.79 -15.63
CA SER A 364 -6.71 -4.53 -15.13
C SER A 364 -6.28 -3.37 -16.02
N LYS A 365 -5.02 -3.34 -16.45
CA LYS A 365 -4.49 -2.31 -17.34
C LYS A 365 -5.10 -2.35 -18.74
N TYR A 366 -5.29 -3.54 -19.31
CA TYR A 366 -5.96 -3.70 -20.58
C TYR A 366 -7.43 -3.22 -20.51
N LEU A 367 -8.14 -3.57 -19.44
CA LEU A 367 -9.54 -3.16 -19.26
C LEU A 367 -9.72 -1.66 -19.02
N GLN A 368 -8.72 -0.96 -18.48
CA GLN A 368 -8.74 0.51 -18.35
C GLN A 368 -8.84 1.23 -19.69
N GLN A 369 -8.47 0.60 -20.81
CA GLN A 369 -8.52 1.22 -22.15
C GLN A 369 -9.94 1.29 -22.74
N PHE A 370 -10.91 0.62 -22.12
CA PHE A 370 -12.28 0.56 -22.60
C PHE A 370 -13.16 1.59 -21.88
N ASP A 371 -13.45 2.72 -22.51
CA ASP A 371 -14.24 3.79 -21.87
C ASP A 371 -15.73 3.44 -21.71
N SER A 372 -16.26 2.51 -22.52
CA SER A 372 -17.69 2.17 -22.54
C SER A 372 -18.18 1.33 -21.36
N ILE A 373 -17.29 0.86 -20.48
CA ILE A 373 -17.63 -0.04 -19.36
C ILE A 373 -17.34 0.67 -18.04
N ASN A 374 -18.27 0.56 -17.09
CA ASN A 374 -18.07 1.11 -15.74
C ASN A 374 -16.92 0.42 -14.99
N SER A 375 -16.25 1.19 -14.13
CA SER A 375 -15.09 0.77 -13.33
C SER A 375 -15.33 -0.50 -12.50
N LEU A 376 -16.49 -0.61 -11.84
CA LEU A 376 -16.83 -1.77 -11.02
C LEU A 376 -16.97 -3.07 -11.83
N THR A 377 -17.52 -2.97 -13.05
CA THR A 377 -17.61 -4.12 -13.96
C THR A 377 -16.23 -4.52 -14.45
N LYS A 378 -15.38 -3.55 -14.82
CA LYS A 378 -13.99 -3.81 -15.22
C LYS A 378 -13.21 -4.52 -14.11
N SER A 379 -13.31 -4.04 -12.87
CA SER A 379 -12.62 -4.66 -11.72
C SER A 379 -13.13 -6.07 -11.45
N TYR A 380 -14.44 -6.30 -11.56
CA TYR A 380 -15.01 -7.64 -11.42
C TYR A 380 -14.52 -8.60 -12.51
N VAL A 381 -14.56 -8.20 -13.78
CA VAL A 381 -14.05 -9.00 -14.90
C VAL A 381 -12.56 -9.27 -14.73
N ALA A 382 -11.75 -8.26 -14.40
CA ALA A 382 -10.34 -8.42 -14.11
C ALA A 382 -10.09 -9.45 -13.00
N PHE A 383 -10.84 -9.38 -11.90
CA PHE A 383 -10.73 -10.31 -10.79
C PHE A 383 -11.06 -11.75 -11.21
N ILE A 384 -12.16 -11.97 -11.92
CA ILE A 384 -12.60 -13.30 -12.36
C ILE A 384 -11.61 -13.92 -13.34
N VAL A 385 -11.21 -13.17 -14.38
CA VAL A 385 -10.25 -13.67 -15.39
C VAL A 385 -8.88 -13.93 -14.73
N SER A 386 -8.43 -13.03 -13.86
CA SER A 386 -7.17 -13.23 -13.14
C SER A 386 -7.23 -14.44 -12.21
N ALA A 387 -8.31 -14.61 -11.45
CA ALA A 387 -8.51 -15.76 -10.59
C ALA A 387 -8.47 -17.06 -11.42
N PHE A 388 -9.19 -17.09 -12.55
CA PHE A 388 -9.17 -18.23 -13.45
C PHE A 388 -7.74 -18.57 -13.91
N LEU A 389 -6.99 -17.61 -14.43
CA LEU A 389 -5.61 -17.84 -14.90
C LEU A 389 -4.68 -18.32 -13.77
N VAL A 390 -4.79 -17.73 -12.58
CA VAL A 390 -3.99 -18.11 -11.42
C VAL A 390 -4.27 -19.55 -10.99
N TYR A 391 -5.54 -19.95 -10.88
CA TYR A 391 -5.89 -21.31 -10.48
C TYR A 391 -5.69 -22.34 -11.60
N TRP A 392 -5.87 -21.93 -12.86
CA TRP A 392 -5.54 -22.77 -14.01
C TRP A 392 -4.05 -23.08 -14.06
N THR A 393 -3.18 -22.08 -13.91
CA THR A 393 -1.72 -22.30 -13.85
C THR A 393 -1.31 -23.14 -12.64
N TYR A 394 -1.98 -22.99 -11.48
CA TYR A 394 -1.74 -23.85 -10.33
C TYR A 394 -2.03 -25.33 -10.65
N ASN A 395 -3.17 -25.62 -11.26
CA ASN A 395 -3.56 -26.98 -11.62
C ASN A 395 -2.68 -27.56 -12.74
N ALA A 396 -2.34 -26.75 -13.75
CA ALA A 396 -1.55 -27.19 -14.89
C ALA A 396 -0.07 -27.44 -14.53
N PHE A 397 0.54 -26.53 -13.77
CA PHE A 397 2.00 -26.51 -13.61
C PHE A 397 2.49 -26.90 -12.22
N VAL A 398 1.64 -26.87 -11.18
CA VAL A 398 2.10 -27.06 -9.79
C VAL A 398 1.50 -28.28 -9.13
N ARG A 399 0.17 -28.35 -8.99
CA ARG A 399 -0.51 -29.30 -8.11
C ARG A 399 -0.10 -30.76 -8.35
N TYR A 400 0.04 -31.13 -9.62
CA TYR A 400 0.33 -32.50 -10.05
C TYR A 400 1.79 -32.71 -10.53
N THR A 401 2.66 -31.71 -10.35
CA THR A 401 4.06 -31.76 -10.80
C THR A 401 5.03 -31.79 -9.61
N PHE A 402 6.33 -31.86 -9.90
CA PHE A 402 7.38 -31.78 -8.88
C PHE A 402 7.33 -30.44 -8.10
N LEU A 403 6.76 -29.38 -8.68
CA LEU A 403 6.58 -28.10 -7.99
C LEU A 403 5.57 -28.23 -6.85
N GLY A 404 4.57 -29.10 -6.97
CA GLY A 404 3.64 -29.43 -5.89
C GLY A 404 4.35 -30.08 -4.70
N ASP A 405 5.27 -31.02 -4.95
CA ASP A 405 6.14 -31.58 -3.92
C ASP A 405 7.03 -30.50 -3.28
N TYR A 406 7.61 -29.65 -4.12
CA TYR A 406 8.54 -28.63 -3.67
C TYR A 406 7.87 -27.58 -2.77
N PHE A 407 6.76 -26.99 -3.24
CA PHE A 407 6.07 -25.88 -2.59
C PHE A 407 5.02 -26.28 -1.57
N MET A 408 4.41 -27.47 -1.71
CA MET A 408 3.27 -27.90 -0.87
C MET A 408 3.61 -29.08 0.03
N GLY A 409 4.70 -29.80 -0.26
CA GLY A 409 5.31 -30.83 0.59
C GLY A 409 4.96 -32.26 0.20
N ARG A 410 3.76 -32.51 -0.35
CA ARG A 410 3.39 -33.80 -0.96
C ARG A 410 2.55 -33.53 -2.21
N LYS A 411 3.04 -33.98 -3.36
CA LYS A 411 2.37 -33.98 -4.65
C LYS A 411 1.12 -34.83 -4.56
N ARG A 412 0.07 -34.32 -5.20
CA ARG A 412 -1.16 -35.07 -5.46
C ARG A 412 -1.04 -35.74 -6.82
N ASN A 413 -1.67 -36.89 -6.97
CA ASN A 413 -1.84 -37.51 -8.27
C ASN A 413 -3.26 -37.26 -8.76
N GLN A 414 -3.45 -37.09 -10.06
CA GLN A 414 -4.79 -36.90 -10.64
C GLN A 414 -5.70 -38.12 -10.41
N THR A 415 -5.10 -39.29 -10.21
CA THR A 415 -5.77 -40.55 -9.91
C THR A 415 -6.15 -40.72 -8.44
N ASP A 416 -5.72 -39.81 -7.55
CA ASP A 416 -6.08 -39.89 -6.13
C ASP A 416 -7.59 -39.71 -5.96
N GLU A 417 -8.17 -40.44 -5.01
CA GLU A 417 -9.62 -40.42 -4.76
C GLU A 417 -10.11 -38.99 -4.51
N GLY A 418 -11.06 -38.54 -5.32
CA GLY A 418 -11.67 -37.23 -5.18
C GLY A 418 -10.86 -36.07 -5.73
N GLU A 419 -9.72 -36.28 -6.41
CA GLU A 419 -9.02 -35.18 -7.11
C GLU A 419 -9.75 -34.70 -8.37
N GLU A 420 -10.60 -35.53 -8.97
CA GLU A 420 -11.42 -35.18 -10.15
C GLU A 420 -12.21 -33.87 -9.95
N ARG A 421 -12.66 -33.60 -8.72
CA ARG A 421 -13.42 -32.38 -8.37
C ARG A 421 -12.63 -31.09 -8.58
N PHE A 422 -11.29 -31.16 -8.58
CA PHE A 422 -10.40 -30.02 -8.73
C PHE A 422 -9.90 -29.82 -10.16
N ASN A 423 -10.37 -30.63 -11.11
CA ASN A 423 -10.15 -30.37 -12.53
C ASN A 423 -10.72 -28.98 -12.89
N THR A 424 -9.99 -28.22 -13.70
CA THR A 424 -10.38 -26.89 -14.19
C THR A 424 -11.82 -26.87 -14.71
N THR A 425 -12.23 -27.89 -15.46
CA THR A 425 -13.60 -27.95 -16.02
C THR A 425 -14.67 -28.06 -14.93
N ASN A 426 -14.43 -28.89 -13.90
CA ASN A 426 -15.34 -29.08 -12.79
C ASN A 426 -15.39 -27.85 -11.87
N LEU A 427 -14.25 -27.20 -11.65
CA LEU A 427 -14.18 -25.93 -10.92
C LEU A 427 -14.96 -24.83 -11.66
N VAL A 428 -14.79 -24.69 -12.98
CA VAL A 428 -15.54 -23.73 -13.79
C VAL A 428 -17.04 -24.00 -13.73
N LYS A 429 -17.48 -25.26 -13.87
CA LYS A 429 -18.89 -25.64 -13.72
C LYS A 429 -19.47 -25.26 -12.36
N LEU A 430 -18.68 -25.43 -11.29
CA LEU A 430 -19.09 -25.07 -9.92
C LEU A 430 -19.22 -23.55 -9.74
N THR A 431 -18.35 -22.76 -10.37
CA THR A 431 -18.27 -21.31 -10.15
C THR A 431 -19.03 -20.47 -11.18
N ILE A 432 -19.35 -20.98 -12.37
CA ILE A 432 -19.88 -20.15 -13.47
C ILE A 432 -21.23 -19.51 -13.13
N LYS A 433 -22.17 -20.26 -12.52
CA LYS A 433 -23.48 -19.74 -12.14
C LYS A 433 -23.39 -18.56 -11.16
N PRO A 434 -22.73 -18.69 -9.97
CA PRO A 434 -22.61 -17.56 -9.06
C PRO A 434 -21.84 -16.40 -9.68
N VAL A 435 -20.82 -16.68 -10.52
CA VAL A 435 -20.07 -15.63 -11.24
C VAL A 435 -20.98 -14.83 -12.17
N LEU A 436 -21.90 -15.47 -12.89
CA LEU A 436 -22.83 -14.77 -13.78
C LEU A 436 -23.89 -13.98 -12.99
N TYR A 437 -24.47 -14.55 -11.93
CA TYR A 437 -25.46 -13.85 -11.10
C TYR A 437 -24.87 -12.61 -10.41
N ILE A 438 -23.68 -12.75 -9.81
CA ILE A 438 -22.97 -11.63 -9.19
C ILE A 438 -22.56 -10.61 -10.26
N GLY A 439 -22.08 -11.09 -11.42
CA GLY A 439 -21.66 -10.23 -12.52
C GLY A 439 -22.78 -9.34 -13.05
N LEU A 440 -24.00 -9.88 -13.18
CA LEU A 440 -25.17 -9.09 -13.58
C LEU A 440 -25.50 -8.01 -12.53
N GLY A 441 -25.48 -8.35 -11.25
CA GLY A 441 -25.71 -7.38 -10.17
C GLY A 441 -24.64 -6.29 -10.13
N VAL A 442 -23.37 -6.66 -10.29
CA VAL A 442 -22.24 -5.74 -10.41
C VAL A 442 -22.39 -4.82 -11.62
N PHE A 443 -22.83 -5.34 -12.77
CA PHE A 443 -23.04 -4.54 -13.96
C PHE A 443 -24.15 -3.50 -13.78
N ILE A 444 -25.30 -3.92 -13.26
CA ILE A 444 -26.44 -3.03 -13.00
C ILE A 444 -26.03 -1.94 -12.01
N PHE A 445 -25.45 -2.32 -10.87
CA PHE A 445 -25.08 -1.39 -9.81
C PHE A 445 -23.92 -0.47 -10.23
N GLY A 446 -22.92 -1.02 -10.91
CA GLY A 446 -21.81 -0.26 -11.47
C GLY A 446 -22.27 0.76 -12.52
N SER A 447 -23.30 0.42 -13.31
CA SER A 447 -23.88 1.36 -14.28
C SER A 447 -24.62 2.51 -13.60
N MET A 448 -25.35 2.23 -12.51
CA MET A 448 -25.98 3.28 -11.70
C MET A 448 -24.94 4.22 -11.06
N LEU A 449 -23.85 3.66 -10.52
CA LEU A 449 -22.75 4.44 -9.94
C LEU A 449 -22.02 5.29 -10.98
N HIS A 450 -21.78 4.72 -12.16
CA HIS A 450 -21.15 5.44 -13.26
C HIS A 450 -22.02 6.62 -13.72
N GLN A 451 -23.33 6.42 -13.86
CA GLN A 451 -24.27 7.50 -14.19
C GLN A 451 -24.29 8.60 -13.10
N HIS A 452 -24.25 8.23 -11.82
CA HIS A 452 -24.14 9.18 -10.72
C HIS A 452 -22.81 9.94 -10.71
N SER A 453 -21.69 9.26 -11.01
CA SER A 453 -20.37 9.87 -11.12
C SER A 453 -20.32 10.92 -12.24
N LEU A 454 -20.95 10.63 -13.39
CA LEU A 454 -21.04 11.56 -14.52
C LEU A 454 -21.86 12.83 -14.21
N THR A 455 -22.70 12.83 -13.17
CA THR A 455 -23.53 14.00 -12.81
C THR A 455 -22.92 14.88 -11.70
N GLN A 456 -21.95 14.40 -10.94
CA GLN A 456 -21.36 15.06 -9.75
C GLN A 456 -20.03 15.82 -10.03
N LYS A 457 -19.82 16.27 -11.28
CA LYS A 457 -18.54 16.57 -11.95
C LYS A 457 -17.46 17.46 -11.29
N GLY A 458 -17.68 18.20 -10.20
CA GLY A 458 -16.66 19.17 -9.71
C GLY A 458 -15.36 18.53 -9.17
N HIS A 459 -15.48 17.60 -8.23
CA HIS A 459 -14.34 17.17 -7.41
C HIS A 459 -13.52 16.02 -8.02
N LEU A 460 -14.12 15.17 -8.86
CA LEU A 460 -13.43 14.05 -9.52
C LEU A 460 -12.55 14.48 -10.71
N ILE A 461 -12.85 15.62 -11.33
CA ILE A 461 -12.17 16.14 -12.53
C ILE A 461 -10.74 16.62 -12.20
N VAL A 462 -10.54 17.20 -11.02
CA VAL A 462 -9.31 17.91 -10.64
C VAL A 462 -8.08 16.99 -10.62
N GLU A 463 -8.10 15.92 -9.81
CA GLU A 463 -6.85 15.19 -9.53
C GLU A 463 -6.45 14.17 -10.61
N SER A 464 -7.40 13.63 -11.38
CA SER A 464 -7.16 12.48 -12.26
C SER A 464 -7.32 12.78 -13.76
N TYR A 465 -8.11 13.79 -14.10
CA TYR A 465 -8.46 14.06 -15.50
C TYR A 465 -7.45 15.00 -16.17
N VAL A 466 -6.88 15.92 -15.38
CA VAL A 466 -5.96 16.97 -15.83
C VAL A 466 -4.68 16.43 -16.47
N ALA A 467 -4.17 15.28 -16.03
CA ALA A 467 -2.96 14.68 -16.60
C ALA A 467 -3.24 13.74 -17.78
N ARG A 468 -4.52 13.47 -18.11
CA ARG A 468 -4.90 12.33 -18.97
C ARG A 468 -5.70 12.67 -20.22
N ASN A 469 -6.47 13.76 -20.24
CA ASN A 469 -7.30 14.11 -21.40
C ASN A 469 -7.17 15.60 -21.75
N GLN A 470 -6.29 15.87 -22.73
CA GLN A 470 -6.06 17.21 -23.23
C GLN A 470 -7.30 17.81 -23.90
N ALA A 471 -8.13 16.99 -24.55
CA ALA A 471 -9.34 17.45 -25.23
C ALA A 471 -10.37 18.00 -24.22
N LEU A 472 -10.59 17.30 -23.09
CA LEU A 472 -11.49 17.81 -22.05
C LEU A 472 -10.98 19.14 -21.46
N LEU A 473 -9.66 19.27 -21.23
CA LEU A 473 -9.09 20.54 -20.79
C LEU A 473 -9.31 21.65 -21.82
N GLY A 474 -9.23 21.30 -23.11
CA GLY A 474 -9.50 22.19 -24.24
C GLY A 474 -10.97 22.64 -24.34
N GLU A 475 -11.92 21.75 -24.02
CA GLU A 475 -13.37 22.03 -24.10
C GLU A 475 -13.92 22.85 -22.92
N ALA A 476 -13.35 22.71 -21.72
CA ALA A 476 -13.85 23.41 -20.54
C ALA A 476 -13.64 24.94 -20.63
N GLU A 477 -14.65 25.75 -20.35
CA GLU A 477 -14.52 27.22 -20.42
C GLU A 477 -13.66 27.80 -19.28
N SER A 478 -13.83 27.30 -18.06
CA SER A 478 -13.10 27.71 -16.87
C SER A 478 -12.94 26.55 -15.89
N PHE A 479 -11.88 26.59 -15.08
CA PHE A 479 -11.61 25.68 -13.96
C PHE A 479 -11.83 26.33 -12.58
N ASP A 480 -12.44 27.50 -12.55
CA ASP A 480 -12.71 28.22 -11.31
C ASP A 480 -13.74 27.49 -10.45
N HIS A 481 -13.55 27.55 -9.13
CA HIS A 481 -14.38 26.87 -8.14
C HIS A 481 -14.41 25.33 -8.25
N VAL A 482 -13.49 24.74 -9.02
CA VAL A 482 -13.34 23.29 -9.13
C VAL A 482 -12.26 22.83 -8.15
N TYR A 483 -12.67 22.11 -7.12
CA TYR A 483 -11.77 21.64 -6.06
C TYR A 483 -12.00 20.16 -5.72
N ASP A 484 -10.93 19.45 -5.37
CA ASP A 484 -11.03 18.12 -4.77
C ASP A 484 -11.40 18.19 -3.26
N ILE A 485 -11.49 17.03 -2.60
CA ILE A 485 -11.77 16.92 -1.16
C ILE A 485 -10.71 17.57 -0.26
N MET A 486 -9.53 17.86 -0.81
CA MET A 486 -8.42 18.54 -0.16
C MET A 486 -8.33 20.02 -0.55
N GLY A 487 -9.32 20.56 -1.25
CA GLY A 487 -9.28 21.94 -1.74
C GLY A 487 -8.23 22.19 -2.81
N ASN A 488 -7.63 21.15 -3.39
CA ASN A 488 -6.71 21.28 -4.50
C ASN A 488 -7.48 21.69 -5.76
N THR A 489 -6.94 22.65 -6.50
CA THR A 489 -7.37 23.02 -7.86
C THR A 489 -6.77 22.10 -8.92
N PRO A 490 -7.28 22.12 -10.18
CA PRO A 490 -6.63 21.47 -11.31
C PRO A 490 -5.13 21.74 -11.44
N LEU A 491 -4.70 22.98 -11.14
CA LEU A 491 -3.29 23.35 -11.13
C LEU A 491 -2.49 22.60 -10.06
N HIS A 492 -3.01 22.44 -8.83
CA HIS A 492 -2.34 21.64 -7.80
C HIS A 492 -2.13 20.20 -8.25
N ALA A 493 -3.14 19.60 -8.87
CA ALA A 493 -3.08 18.23 -9.36
C ALA A 493 -2.03 18.05 -10.46
N ALA A 494 -2.02 18.98 -11.43
CA ALA A 494 -1.04 18.99 -12.51
C ALA A 494 0.40 19.00 -11.95
N VAL A 495 0.71 19.99 -11.11
CA VAL A 495 2.07 20.22 -10.61
C VAL A 495 2.50 19.27 -9.50
N LYS A 496 1.59 18.46 -8.95
CA LYS A 496 1.91 17.42 -7.97
C LYS A 496 2.69 16.27 -8.61
N MET A 497 2.36 15.86 -9.84
CA MET A 497 3.03 14.76 -10.55
C MET A 497 4.35 15.24 -11.19
N ASN A 498 5.38 14.40 -11.26
CA ASN A 498 6.64 14.76 -11.93
C ASN A 498 6.37 15.08 -13.42
N GLU A 499 6.95 16.17 -13.93
CA GLU A 499 6.79 16.61 -15.32
C GLU A 499 7.13 15.50 -16.34
N ASN A 500 8.16 14.68 -16.07
CA ASN A 500 8.58 13.60 -16.95
C ASN A 500 7.63 12.40 -16.98
N TRP A 501 6.67 12.33 -16.05
CA TRP A 501 5.70 11.25 -15.93
C TRP A 501 4.30 11.63 -16.45
N ARG A 502 4.14 12.85 -16.98
CA ARG A 502 2.86 13.29 -17.55
C ARG A 502 2.77 12.85 -18.99
N ARG A 503 1.57 12.46 -19.44
CA ARG A 503 1.31 12.12 -20.85
C ARG A 503 1.47 13.33 -21.77
N TYR A 504 1.07 14.50 -21.29
CA TYR A 504 1.22 15.81 -21.93
C TYR A 504 1.40 16.86 -20.84
N ASP A 505 1.72 18.10 -21.23
CA ASP A 505 1.81 19.21 -20.29
C ASP A 505 0.46 19.95 -20.18
N PRO A 506 -0.30 19.80 -19.07
CA PRO A 506 -1.57 20.49 -18.88
C PRO A 506 -1.41 21.91 -18.32
N VAL A 507 -0.23 22.27 -17.79
CA VAL A 507 -0.05 23.50 -17.01
C VAL A 507 -0.36 24.76 -17.83
N PRO A 508 0.10 24.91 -19.08
CA PRO A 508 -0.24 26.08 -19.90
C PRO A 508 -1.74 26.23 -20.16
N ILE A 509 -2.45 25.12 -20.39
CA ILE A 509 -3.90 25.13 -20.64
C ILE A 509 -4.65 25.57 -19.39
N LEU A 510 -4.24 25.06 -18.22
CA LEU A 510 -4.86 25.40 -16.95
C LEU A 510 -4.61 26.83 -16.54
N ILE A 511 -3.39 27.35 -16.73
CA ILE A 511 -3.06 28.75 -16.46
C ILE A 511 -3.96 29.67 -17.30
N ALA A 512 -4.18 29.34 -18.58
CA ALA A 512 -5.03 30.14 -19.45
C ALA A 512 -6.53 30.13 -19.08
N LYS A 513 -6.96 29.16 -18.26
CA LYS A 513 -8.38 28.89 -17.94
C LYS A 513 -8.72 28.96 -16.45
N THR A 514 -7.77 29.41 -15.63
CA THR A 514 -7.94 29.58 -14.18
C THR A 514 -7.71 31.03 -13.84
N SER A 515 -8.67 31.68 -13.17
CA SER A 515 -8.57 33.11 -12.84
C SER A 515 -7.67 33.38 -11.62
N ASP A 516 -7.70 32.51 -10.62
CA ASP A 516 -6.85 32.59 -9.43
C ASP A 516 -5.82 31.44 -9.39
N LEU A 517 -4.56 31.77 -9.68
CA LEU A 517 -3.45 30.81 -9.64
C LEU A 517 -3.01 30.46 -8.22
N ASP A 518 -3.49 31.19 -7.21
CA ASP A 518 -2.98 31.11 -5.85
C ASP A 518 -4.01 30.61 -4.83
N THR A 519 -5.13 30.06 -5.30
CA THR A 519 -6.13 29.48 -4.40
C THR A 519 -5.44 28.47 -3.47
N PRO A 520 -5.54 28.63 -2.14
CA PRO A 520 -4.90 27.73 -1.20
C PRO A 520 -5.73 26.45 -1.01
N ASN A 521 -5.05 25.29 -0.98
CA ASN A 521 -5.70 24.05 -0.58
C ASN A 521 -5.97 23.97 0.94
N VAL A 522 -6.51 22.86 1.45
CA VAL A 522 -6.79 22.68 2.89
C VAL A 522 -5.57 22.81 3.79
N ASN A 523 -4.35 22.77 3.25
CA ASN A 523 -3.10 22.98 4.00
C ASN A 523 -2.54 24.41 3.82
N GLY A 524 -3.25 25.32 3.16
CA GLY A 524 -2.78 26.66 2.84
C GLY A 524 -1.77 26.69 1.68
N ARG A 525 -1.53 25.57 1.00
CA ARG A 525 -0.53 25.49 -0.07
C ARG A 525 -1.13 25.99 -1.36
N THR A 526 -0.37 26.77 -2.12
CA THR A 526 -0.71 27.20 -3.49
C THR A 526 -0.20 26.17 -4.52
N PRO A 527 -0.65 26.24 -5.79
CA PRO A 527 -0.05 25.47 -6.87
C PRO A 527 1.45 25.69 -7.01
N LEU A 528 1.95 26.93 -6.88
CA LEU A 528 3.39 27.22 -6.92
C LEU A 528 4.14 26.51 -5.78
N PHE A 529 3.60 26.55 -4.57
CA PHE A 529 4.16 25.81 -3.44
C PHE A 529 4.26 24.30 -3.75
N GLN A 530 3.21 23.73 -4.34
CA GLN A 530 3.17 22.31 -4.68
C GLN A 530 4.16 21.96 -5.81
N ALA A 531 4.30 22.81 -6.83
CA ALA A 531 5.28 22.65 -7.91
C ALA A 531 6.72 22.62 -7.38
N VAL A 532 7.06 23.57 -6.49
CA VAL A 532 8.36 23.61 -5.81
C VAL A 532 8.55 22.38 -4.93
N ARG A 533 7.54 21.95 -4.18
CA ARG A 533 7.61 20.73 -3.35
C ARG A 533 7.89 19.48 -4.20
N SER A 534 7.28 19.37 -5.37
CA SER A 534 7.46 18.25 -6.31
C SER A 534 8.78 18.34 -7.10
N GLY A 535 9.41 19.52 -7.14
CA GLY A 535 10.67 19.74 -7.87
C GLY A 535 10.45 19.89 -9.37
N ASN A 536 9.27 20.30 -9.83
CA ASN A 536 9.01 20.49 -11.26
C ASN A 536 9.43 21.90 -11.69
N ILE A 537 10.70 22.07 -12.06
CA ILE A 537 11.26 23.39 -12.36
C ILE A 537 10.58 24.04 -13.57
N GLY A 538 10.09 23.26 -14.55
CA GLY A 538 9.31 23.78 -15.68
C GLY A 538 8.00 24.41 -15.23
N ASP A 539 7.23 23.71 -14.39
CA ASP A 539 5.98 24.25 -13.84
C ASP A 539 6.20 25.48 -12.96
N VAL A 540 7.28 25.48 -12.17
CA VAL A 540 7.65 26.63 -11.33
C VAL A 540 7.86 27.84 -12.22
N LYS A 541 8.60 27.72 -13.33
CA LYS A 541 8.78 28.82 -14.29
C LYS A 541 7.45 29.29 -14.88
N ASN A 542 6.62 28.36 -15.37
CA ASN A 542 5.32 28.68 -15.96
C ASN A 542 4.41 29.45 -14.98
N LEU A 543 4.33 29.01 -13.72
CA LEU A 543 3.52 29.67 -12.70
C LEU A 543 4.06 31.04 -12.29
N ILE A 544 5.39 31.20 -12.20
CA ILE A 544 6.01 32.49 -11.91
C ILE A 544 5.74 33.48 -13.06
N GLU A 545 5.91 33.04 -14.31
CA GLU A 545 5.66 33.86 -15.50
C GLU A 545 4.19 34.26 -15.64
N ALA A 546 3.28 33.42 -15.15
CA ALA A 546 1.85 33.69 -15.08
C ALA A 546 1.44 34.59 -13.90
N GLY A 547 2.39 35.01 -13.04
CA GLY A 547 2.13 35.95 -11.95
C GLY A 547 1.68 35.33 -10.63
N ALA A 548 1.95 34.05 -10.38
CA ALA A 548 1.68 33.42 -9.09
C ALA A 548 2.46 34.09 -7.94
N ASP A 549 1.85 34.20 -6.76
CA ASP A 549 2.47 34.82 -5.60
C ASP A 549 3.56 33.93 -5.00
N LEU A 550 4.80 34.44 -5.02
CA LEU A 550 6.00 33.74 -4.55
C LEU A 550 6.07 33.61 -3.02
N ASN A 551 5.24 34.37 -2.29
CA ASN A 551 5.38 34.60 -0.86
C ASN A 551 4.21 34.06 -0.03
N LYS A 552 3.16 33.50 -0.66
CA LYS A 552 2.04 32.89 0.06
C LYS A 552 2.51 31.71 0.92
N PRO A 553 2.34 31.77 2.26
CA PRO A 553 2.75 30.70 3.14
C PRO A 553 1.69 29.60 3.26
N ASP A 554 2.12 28.38 3.55
CA ASP A 554 1.22 27.31 3.99
C ASP A 554 0.74 27.54 5.44
N LYS A 555 -0.11 26.65 5.96
CA LYS A 555 -0.62 26.71 7.35
C LYS A 555 0.48 26.65 8.42
N TYR A 556 1.71 26.34 8.04
CA TYR A 556 2.88 26.29 8.92
C TYR A 556 3.84 27.46 8.65
N GLY A 557 3.43 28.49 7.92
CA GLY A 557 4.28 29.65 7.65
C GLY A 557 5.36 29.40 6.59
N HIS A 558 5.44 28.21 5.98
CA HIS A 558 6.45 27.97 4.94
C HIS A 558 6.01 28.61 3.62
N THR A 559 6.88 29.39 3.00
CA THR A 559 6.71 29.88 1.63
C THR A 559 7.29 28.87 0.62
N PRO A 560 7.00 28.98 -0.70
CA PRO A 560 7.68 28.20 -1.72
C PRO A 560 9.22 28.20 -1.57
N ALA A 561 9.81 29.34 -1.19
CA ALA A 561 11.26 29.44 -0.96
C ALA A 561 11.73 28.63 0.26
N HIS A 562 10.98 28.62 1.37
CA HIS A 562 11.27 27.73 2.51
C HIS A 562 11.32 26.26 2.06
N VAL A 563 10.37 25.85 1.20
CA VAL A 563 10.31 24.47 0.70
C VAL A 563 11.55 24.07 -0.08
N ALA A 564 12.00 24.93 -0.99
CA ALA A 564 13.21 24.69 -1.78
C ALA A 564 14.46 24.65 -0.88
N ALA A 565 14.59 25.56 0.09
CA ALA A 565 15.69 25.60 1.06
C ALA A 565 15.76 24.32 1.90
N ILE A 566 14.65 23.90 2.49
CA ILE A 566 14.56 22.68 3.29
C ILE A 566 14.96 21.47 2.43
N LYS A 567 14.38 21.33 1.23
CA LYS A 567 14.65 20.19 0.32
C LYS A 567 16.04 20.18 -0.31
N THR A 568 16.79 21.27 -0.22
CA THR A 568 18.21 21.26 -0.57
C THR A 568 19.01 20.34 0.38
N GLY A 569 18.52 20.07 1.61
CA GLY A 569 19.14 19.14 2.55
C GLY A 569 19.04 17.64 2.20
N ILE A 570 18.54 17.27 1.02
CA ILE A 570 18.41 15.87 0.60
C ILE A 570 19.78 15.20 0.39
N ASN A 571 19.99 14.03 1.00
CA ASN A 571 21.25 13.25 0.91
C ASN A 571 21.70 12.90 -0.52
N ARG A 572 20.80 12.97 -1.51
CA ARG A 572 21.12 12.76 -2.93
C ARG A 572 21.58 14.08 -3.55
N GLN A 573 22.87 14.17 -3.86
CA GLN A 573 23.51 15.37 -4.41
C GLN A 573 22.77 15.96 -5.62
N LYS A 574 22.44 15.16 -6.64
CA LYS A 574 21.70 15.62 -7.83
C LYS A 574 20.35 16.25 -7.48
N ALA A 575 19.62 15.69 -6.51
CA ALA A 575 18.35 16.26 -6.05
C ALA A 575 18.55 17.51 -5.19
N SER A 576 19.58 17.52 -4.33
CA SER A 576 19.97 18.69 -3.54
C SER A 576 20.28 19.89 -4.44
N ASP A 577 21.11 19.68 -5.47
CA ASP A 577 21.48 20.72 -6.43
C ASP A 577 20.27 21.21 -7.22
N HIS A 578 19.40 20.30 -7.65
CA HIS A 578 18.15 20.65 -8.33
C HIS A 578 17.22 21.54 -7.48
N TYR A 579 17.06 21.25 -6.19
CA TYR A 579 16.27 22.11 -5.30
C TYR A 579 16.96 23.45 -5.00
N PHE A 580 18.29 23.46 -4.98
CA PHE A 580 19.07 24.68 -4.85
C PHE A 580 18.88 25.60 -6.07
N ASP A 581 18.81 25.03 -7.28
CA ASP A 581 18.51 25.78 -8.50
C ASP A 581 17.10 26.37 -8.50
N ILE A 582 16.10 25.63 -7.99
CA ILE A 582 14.74 26.16 -7.79
C ILE A 582 14.75 27.32 -6.80
N LEU A 583 15.53 27.22 -5.71
CA LEU A 583 15.64 28.30 -4.72
C LEU A 583 16.27 29.56 -5.32
N LYS A 584 17.33 29.42 -6.12
CA LYS A 584 17.93 30.53 -6.87
C LYS A 584 16.93 31.17 -7.83
N LEU A 585 16.20 30.36 -8.59
CA LEU A 585 15.14 30.85 -9.48
C LEU A 585 14.10 31.70 -8.72
N LEU A 586 13.65 31.23 -7.55
CA LEU A 586 12.71 31.98 -6.73
C LEU A 586 13.30 33.31 -6.23
N GLN A 587 14.56 33.31 -5.79
CA GLN A 587 15.27 34.52 -5.37
C GLN A 587 15.41 35.52 -6.52
N GLU A 588 15.87 35.07 -7.69
CA GLU A 588 16.03 35.90 -8.90
C GLU A 588 14.71 36.55 -9.33
N LYS A 589 13.59 35.87 -9.08
CA LYS A 589 12.23 36.34 -9.40
C LYS A 589 11.59 37.17 -8.28
N GLY A 590 12.31 37.44 -7.19
CA GLY A 590 11.88 38.36 -6.13
C GLY A 590 11.15 37.71 -4.96
N ALA A 591 11.32 36.40 -4.72
CA ALA A 591 10.80 35.76 -3.51
C ALA A 591 11.46 36.35 -2.25
N ASN A 592 10.67 36.67 -1.23
CA ASN A 592 11.14 37.22 0.01
C ASN A 592 11.74 36.12 0.91
N LEU A 593 13.07 36.12 1.03
CA LEU A 593 13.81 35.16 1.84
C LEU A 593 13.81 35.48 3.34
N GLY A 594 13.40 36.69 3.73
CA GLY A 594 13.34 37.16 5.11
C GLY A 594 12.01 36.84 5.81
N LEU A 595 11.06 36.18 5.14
CA LEU A 595 9.84 35.70 5.80
C LEU A 595 10.19 34.58 6.78
N GLU A 596 9.54 34.59 7.94
CA GLU A 596 9.74 33.60 8.98
C GLU A 596 8.68 32.49 8.91
N ASP A 597 9.11 31.24 9.12
CA ASP A 597 8.22 30.10 9.31
C ASP A 597 7.54 30.14 10.70
N TYR A 598 6.68 29.16 10.99
CA TYR A 598 6.02 29.03 12.30
C TYR A 598 6.96 28.92 13.52
N ARG A 599 8.26 28.74 13.31
CA ARG A 599 9.30 28.68 14.35
C ARG A 599 10.17 29.93 14.39
N GLY A 600 9.87 30.95 13.60
CA GLY A 600 10.69 32.16 13.51
C GLY A 600 11.97 31.96 12.69
N ARG A 601 12.07 30.91 11.86
CA ARG A 601 13.23 30.70 10.98
C ARG A 601 12.99 31.34 9.62
N THR A 602 13.97 32.08 9.13
CA THR A 602 14.00 32.59 7.76
C THR A 602 14.33 31.51 6.74
N VAL A 603 14.16 31.80 5.44
CA VAL A 603 14.54 30.88 4.35
C VAL A 603 16.04 30.59 4.38
N THR A 604 16.86 31.60 4.63
CA THR A 604 18.33 31.47 4.70
C THR A 604 18.77 30.63 5.89
N GLU A 605 18.12 30.79 7.05
CA GLU A 605 18.40 29.96 8.22
C GLU A 605 17.98 28.50 7.99
N CYS A 606 16.86 28.26 7.29
CA CYS A 606 16.47 26.92 6.88
C CYS A 606 17.51 26.29 5.93
N LEU A 607 18.01 27.05 4.95
CA LEU A 607 19.05 26.57 4.03
C LEU A 607 20.35 26.19 4.76
N GLU A 608 20.82 27.06 5.66
CA GLU A 608 22.01 26.78 6.47
C GLU A 608 21.78 25.58 7.40
N HIS A 609 20.61 25.48 8.02
CA HIS A 609 20.28 24.40 8.94
C HIS A 609 20.18 23.03 8.25
N PHE A 610 19.42 22.93 7.16
CA PHE A 610 19.14 21.65 6.49
C PHE A 610 20.18 21.25 5.46
N ALA A 611 20.74 22.19 4.71
CA ALA A 611 21.68 21.90 3.62
C ALA A 611 23.13 22.23 3.95
N ARG A 612 23.40 23.02 5.01
CA ARG A 612 24.72 23.59 5.29
C ARG A 612 25.28 24.36 4.09
N ARG A 613 24.40 25.00 3.32
CA ARG A 613 24.72 25.82 2.15
C ARG A 613 24.33 27.27 2.42
N LYS A 614 24.89 28.18 1.62
CA LYS A 614 24.52 29.59 1.59
C LYS A 614 24.07 29.94 0.17
N LEU A 615 23.15 30.90 0.07
CA LEU A 615 22.54 31.32 -1.18
C LEU A 615 23.39 32.39 -1.88
#